data_AF-A0A7X4K7H4-F1
#
_entry.id   AF-A0A7X4K7H4-F1
#
_cell.length_a   1.000
_cell.length_b   1.000
_cell.length_c   1.000
_cell.angle_alpha   90.00
_cell.angle_beta   90.00
_cell.angle_gamma   90.00
#
_symmetry.space_group_name_H-M   'P 1'
#
loop_
_entity.id
_entity.type
_entity.pdbx_description
1 polymer ?
#
loop_
_entity_poly.entity_id
_entity_poly.type
_entity_poly.pdbx_seq_one_letter_code
_entity_poly.pdbx_strand_id
1 'polypeptide(L)'
;MTLDGFLTVLALLAALYAVLSPVQRIRLSMSWRSQLILAVPASIAILAFELFDLNPPACPSTLGGMCRYLELGAADPGVPRKFAFLIAFAWLIGSVYIHRAARPTLRSLPELTQLATSLVDEEQYDDAIRLVEPHLELIAVASRRRAKIQLAHDRLKDFGPVDPQSFAAFSRPRGPGPHPYRGENLPDWAARPVRALATFVPAHKRAKEAASDMLQLLFHSNRLLDHIVDRRPHFGVALARLDVYGSTEFVERYLTRLIATPASALYQELAGNEISESPIGYQLPERNRLLHYLFSNPENAERLSVWKPIGDYVKRLLAGDERQGYWSHLNGDPGWFERERTSDPVWSAMFFFDIMITSAARHGIEYHMWLYYLPRFAGLLENGYDSDGSGIDKEAEFPTRAARLLYELFGFLTSWTTLYDRLPEGSKLRLMPDRHDRGSAIPHSAAIALGETLAIVMASERIDDGVIQTLHDVALRAIREIHDDGMRGYVTEAILRGGENKFSAPHLDRLADRFIRIDAYDQHEMASYADALNARLADTPRPRSQRAPF
;
A
#
# COMPACT_ATOMS: atom_id res chain seq x y z
N MET A 1 -0.89 -60.18 1.44
CA MET A 1 -1.48 -59.51 0.25
C MET A 1 -1.01 -60.22 -1.02
N THR A 2 -1.86 -60.45 -2.01
CA THR A 2 -1.48 -61.01 -3.32
C THR A 2 -0.84 -59.94 -4.22
N LEU A 3 0.05 -60.34 -5.12
CA LEU A 3 0.84 -59.45 -5.99
C LEU A 3 -0.04 -58.56 -6.88
N ASP A 4 -1.18 -59.11 -7.34
CA ASP A 4 -2.19 -58.37 -8.11
C ASP A 4 -2.90 -57.27 -7.31
N GLY A 5 -3.09 -57.49 -6.00
CA GLY A 5 -3.66 -56.50 -5.09
C GLY A 5 -2.73 -55.31 -4.84
N PHE A 6 -1.42 -55.53 -4.84
CA PHE A 6 -0.43 -54.45 -4.71
C PHE A 6 -0.34 -53.61 -6.00
N LEU A 7 -0.37 -54.25 -7.16
CA LEU A 7 -0.36 -53.57 -8.46
C LEU A 7 -1.62 -52.72 -8.68
N THR A 8 -2.80 -53.21 -8.27
CA THR A 8 -4.04 -52.44 -8.35
C THR A 8 -4.03 -51.21 -7.44
N VAL A 9 -3.49 -51.31 -6.23
CA VAL A 9 -3.35 -50.15 -5.33
C VAL A 9 -2.36 -49.12 -5.89
N LEU A 10 -1.23 -49.55 -6.46
CA LEU A 10 -0.28 -48.65 -7.12
C LEU A 10 -0.88 -47.97 -8.35
N ALA A 11 -1.64 -48.69 -9.17
CA ALA A 11 -2.34 -48.13 -10.32
C ALA A 11 -3.41 -47.10 -9.89
N LEU A 12 -4.15 -47.40 -8.81
CA LEU A 12 -5.13 -46.47 -8.25
C LEU A 12 -4.45 -45.20 -7.70
N LEU A 13 -3.33 -45.33 -6.99
CA LEU A 13 -2.57 -44.19 -6.47
C LEU A 13 -1.99 -43.33 -7.61
N ALA A 14 -1.49 -43.96 -8.67
CA ALA A 14 -1.00 -43.25 -9.86
C ALA A 14 -2.14 -42.50 -10.57
N ALA A 15 -3.31 -43.12 -10.72
CA ALA A 15 -4.50 -42.49 -11.29
C ALA A 15 -5.00 -41.33 -10.42
N LEU A 16 -5.04 -41.50 -9.09
CA LEU A 16 -5.44 -40.44 -8.17
C LEU A 16 -4.49 -39.25 -8.25
N TYR A 17 -3.17 -39.51 -8.28
CA TYR A 17 -2.15 -38.47 -8.45
C TYR A 17 -2.30 -37.69 -9.77
N ALA A 18 -2.67 -38.39 -10.86
CA ALA A 18 -2.94 -37.77 -12.15
C ALA A 18 -4.18 -36.86 -12.14
N VAL A 19 -5.14 -37.07 -11.24
CA VAL A 19 -6.36 -36.24 -11.11
C VAL A 19 -6.18 -35.08 -10.13
N LEU A 20 -5.19 -35.14 -9.22
CA LEU A 20 -4.92 -34.05 -8.27
C LEU A 20 -4.56 -32.75 -8.99
N SER A 21 -5.06 -31.63 -8.45
CA SER A 21 -4.70 -30.30 -8.96
C SER A 21 -3.19 -30.03 -8.77
N PRO A 22 -2.57 -29.18 -9.60
CA PRO A 22 -1.13 -28.87 -9.49
C PRO A 22 -0.73 -28.42 -8.07
N VAL A 23 -1.61 -27.67 -7.41
CA VAL A 23 -1.46 -27.21 -6.01
C VAL A 23 -1.44 -28.37 -5.01
N GLN A 24 -2.31 -29.37 -5.19
CA GLN A 24 -2.35 -30.56 -4.33
C GLN A 24 -1.14 -31.45 -4.54
N ARG A 25 -0.66 -31.60 -5.78
CA ARG A 25 0.57 -32.35 -6.09
C ARG A 25 1.79 -31.76 -5.38
N ILE A 26 1.88 -30.43 -5.28
CA ILE A 26 2.95 -29.78 -4.52
C ILE A 26 2.84 -30.00 -3.01
N ARG A 27 1.65 -29.89 -2.41
CA ARG A 27 1.50 -30.22 -0.98
C ARG A 27 1.90 -31.68 -0.69
N LEU A 28 1.60 -32.57 -1.62
CA LEU A 28 2.01 -33.96 -1.56
C LEU A 28 3.54 -34.11 -1.73
N SER A 29 4.16 -33.49 -2.74
CA SER A 29 5.61 -33.58 -2.97
C SER A 29 6.41 -32.95 -1.83
N MET A 30 5.90 -31.86 -1.24
CA MET A 30 6.50 -31.17 -0.09
C MET A 30 6.43 -32.01 1.19
N SER A 31 5.32 -32.73 1.40
CA SER A 31 5.16 -33.61 2.56
C SER A 31 5.72 -35.01 2.34
N TRP A 32 6.06 -35.40 1.10
CA TRP A 32 6.51 -36.74 0.74
C TRP A 32 7.69 -37.24 1.57
N ARG A 33 8.68 -36.38 1.85
CA ARG A 33 9.84 -36.78 2.68
C ARG A 33 9.48 -36.96 4.16
N SER A 34 8.69 -36.07 4.74
CA SER A 34 8.19 -36.24 6.10
C SER A 34 7.25 -37.44 6.22
N GLN A 35 6.46 -37.70 5.18
CA GLN A 35 5.62 -38.88 5.10
C GLN A 35 6.45 -40.15 4.93
N LEU A 36 7.55 -40.15 4.17
CA LEU A 36 8.48 -41.27 4.08
C LEU A 36 9.16 -41.58 5.42
N ILE A 37 9.60 -40.55 6.16
CA ILE A 37 10.21 -40.73 7.49
C ILE A 37 9.21 -41.35 8.47
N LEU A 38 7.91 -41.06 8.34
CA LEU A 38 6.87 -41.70 9.16
C LEU A 38 6.45 -43.08 8.61
N ALA A 39 6.34 -43.21 7.29
CA ALA A 39 5.81 -44.39 6.62
C ALA A 39 6.81 -45.55 6.62
N VAL A 40 8.11 -45.30 6.45
CA VAL A 40 9.11 -46.39 6.42
C VAL A 40 9.16 -47.15 7.75
N PRO A 41 9.27 -46.50 8.93
CA PRO A 41 9.23 -47.20 10.21
C PRO A 41 7.88 -47.88 10.48
N ALA A 42 6.77 -47.22 10.12
CA ALA A 42 5.43 -47.77 10.30
C ALA A 42 5.22 -49.04 9.44
N SER A 43 5.63 -49.00 8.17
CA SER A 43 5.56 -50.14 7.27
C SER A 43 6.47 -51.29 7.71
N ILE A 44 7.69 -50.99 8.19
CA ILE A 44 8.59 -52.00 8.77
C ILE A 44 7.95 -52.64 10.01
N ALA A 45 7.35 -51.84 10.89
CA ALA A 45 6.68 -52.34 12.08
C ALA A 45 5.46 -53.22 11.74
N ILE A 46 4.62 -52.79 10.79
CA ILE A 46 3.46 -53.56 10.31
C ILE A 46 3.92 -54.90 9.72
N LEU A 47 4.92 -54.89 8.83
CA LEU A 47 5.47 -56.10 8.24
C LEU A 47 6.08 -57.03 9.28
N ALA A 48 6.75 -56.49 10.30
CA ALA A 48 7.32 -57.29 11.38
C ALA A 48 6.24 -58.01 12.21
N PHE A 49 5.13 -57.33 12.54
CA PHE A 49 4.01 -57.94 13.24
C PHE A 49 3.21 -58.92 12.38
N GLU A 50 3.17 -58.74 11.06
CA GLU A 50 2.41 -59.62 10.15
C GLU A 50 3.21 -60.86 9.69
N LEU A 51 4.55 -60.77 9.55
CA LEU A 51 5.39 -61.91 9.15
C LEU A 51 5.94 -62.75 10.30
N PHE A 52 6.23 -62.13 11.47
CA PHE A 52 6.99 -62.79 12.54
C PHE A 52 6.18 -63.11 13.80
N ASP A 53 4.86 -62.87 13.81
CA ASP A 53 3.96 -63.09 14.96
C ASP A 53 4.58 -62.62 16.29
N LEU A 54 5.19 -61.43 16.26
CA LEU A 54 5.86 -60.86 17.43
C LEU A 54 4.83 -60.64 18.56
N ASN A 55 5.11 -61.21 19.73
CA ASN A 55 4.30 -60.98 20.93
C ASN A 55 4.32 -59.48 21.26
N PRO A 56 3.15 -58.84 21.42
CA PRO A 56 3.10 -57.42 21.74
C PRO A 56 3.76 -57.15 23.11
N PRO A 57 4.37 -55.97 23.28
CA PRO A 57 4.96 -55.60 24.57
C PRO A 57 3.89 -55.59 25.67
N ALA A 58 4.25 -56.08 26.86
CA ALA A 58 3.38 -56.05 28.03
C ALA A 58 2.95 -54.59 28.34
N CYS A 59 1.65 -54.38 28.61
CA CYS A 59 1.10 -53.05 28.84
C CYS A 59 1.91 -52.29 29.90
N PRO A 60 2.41 -51.08 29.59
CA PRO A 60 3.10 -50.26 30.59
C PRO A 60 2.11 -49.86 31.69
N SER A 61 2.55 -49.96 32.95
CA SER A 61 1.76 -49.72 34.16
C SER A 61 1.17 -48.30 34.27
N THR A 62 1.59 -47.38 33.40
CA THR A 62 1.15 -45.99 33.33
C THR A 62 -0.21 -45.81 32.65
N LEU A 63 -0.66 -46.77 31.82
CA LEU A 63 -1.93 -46.67 31.08
C LEU A 63 -3.14 -47.29 31.80
N GLY A 64 -2.93 -47.93 32.96
CA GLY A 64 -4.00 -48.41 33.86
C GLY A 64 -5.12 -49.19 33.15
N GLY A 65 -6.37 -48.96 33.58
CA GLY A 65 -7.56 -49.65 33.07
C GLY A 65 -7.93 -49.39 31.61
N MET A 66 -7.24 -48.47 30.91
CA MET A 66 -7.46 -48.25 29.47
C MET A 66 -6.99 -49.43 28.61
N CYS A 67 -6.06 -50.26 29.10
CA CYS A 67 -5.66 -51.48 28.38
C CYS A 67 -6.82 -52.48 28.22
N ARG A 68 -7.79 -52.48 29.15
CA ARG A 68 -8.97 -53.36 29.08
C ARG A 68 -9.98 -52.96 27.99
N TYR A 69 -9.97 -51.70 27.58
CA TYR A 69 -10.76 -51.19 26.44
C TYR A 69 -10.05 -51.40 25.10
N LEU A 70 -8.73 -51.58 25.12
CA LEU A 70 -7.92 -51.94 23.94
C LEU A 70 -7.89 -53.45 23.69
N GLU A 71 -8.29 -54.28 24.67
CA GLU A 71 -8.66 -55.68 24.49
C GLU A 71 -10.00 -55.79 23.74
N LEU A 72 -9.98 -55.52 22.44
CA LEU A 72 -11.10 -55.80 21.56
C LEU A 72 -11.33 -57.31 21.48
N GLY A 73 -12.53 -57.72 21.87
CA GLY A 73 -12.96 -59.09 22.13
C GLY A 73 -12.57 -60.15 21.09
N ALA A 74 -12.61 -61.40 21.57
CA ALA A 74 -12.16 -62.63 20.92
C ALA A 74 -13.05 -63.05 19.73
N ALA A 75 -12.95 -62.34 18.62
CA ALA A 75 -13.25 -62.89 17.29
C ALA A 75 -12.03 -62.67 16.39
N ASP A 76 -11.53 -63.77 15.82
CA ASP A 76 -10.32 -63.90 14.98
C ASP A 76 -10.12 -62.71 14.03
N PRO A 77 -8.96 -62.01 14.11
CA PRO A 77 -7.63 -62.58 13.88
C PRO A 77 -6.67 -62.41 15.08
N GLY A 78 -5.55 -63.15 15.07
CA GLY A 78 -4.51 -63.13 16.11
C GLY A 78 -4.09 -61.72 16.57
N VAL A 79 -3.74 -61.63 17.86
CA VAL A 79 -3.28 -60.41 18.56
C VAL A 79 -2.26 -59.56 17.77
N PRO A 80 -1.29 -60.15 17.00
CA PRO A 80 -0.36 -59.37 16.17
C PRO A 80 -1.03 -58.54 15.08
N ARG A 81 -2.09 -59.05 14.43
CA ARG A 81 -2.84 -58.32 13.39
C ARG A 81 -3.61 -57.13 13.97
N LYS A 82 -4.09 -57.23 15.21
CA LYS A 82 -4.77 -56.12 15.91
C LYS A 82 -3.79 -54.97 16.21
N PHE A 83 -2.55 -55.29 16.61
CA PHE A 83 -1.48 -54.30 16.80
C PHE A 83 -1.04 -53.65 15.48
N ALA A 84 -0.90 -54.44 14.41
CA ALA A 84 -0.60 -53.91 13.08
C ALA A 84 -1.67 -52.91 12.61
N PHE A 85 -2.96 -53.18 12.87
CA PHE A 85 -4.06 -52.26 12.57
C PHE A 85 -3.95 -50.94 13.36
N LEU A 86 -3.63 -50.99 14.66
CA LEU A 86 -3.44 -49.79 15.48
C LEU A 86 -2.26 -48.93 14.97
N ILE A 87 -1.16 -49.55 14.56
CA ILE A 87 0.00 -48.86 13.97
C ILE A 87 -0.39 -48.21 12.64
N ALA A 88 -1.13 -48.92 11.78
CA ALA A 88 -1.62 -48.37 10.52
C ALA A 88 -2.58 -47.18 10.73
N PHE A 89 -3.47 -47.26 11.72
CA PHE A 89 -4.39 -46.19 12.09
C PHE A 89 -3.64 -44.97 12.65
N ALA A 90 -2.67 -45.19 13.54
CA ALA A 90 -1.80 -44.13 14.07
C ALA A 90 -0.95 -43.48 12.96
N TRP A 91 -0.44 -44.28 12.01
CA TRP A 91 0.26 -43.77 10.83
C TRP A 91 -0.66 -42.92 9.95
N LEU A 92 -1.90 -43.34 9.72
CA LEU A 92 -2.86 -42.59 8.91
C LEU A 92 -3.21 -41.25 9.55
N ILE A 93 -3.47 -41.23 10.86
CA ILE A 93 -3.68 -39.99 11.62
C ILE A 93 -2.44 -39.10 11.56
N GLY A 94 -1.25 -39.67 11.78
CA GLY A 94 0.02 -38.95 11.71
C GLY A 94 0.30 -38.37 10.33
N SER A 95 -0.01 -39.11 9.27
CA SER A 95 0.16 -38.69 7.88
C SER A 95 -0.77 -37.53 7.53
N VAL A 96 -2.04 -37.60 7.95
CA VAL A 96 -3.01 -36.50 7.77
C VAL A 96 -2.57 -35.26 8.55
N TYR A 97 -2.06 -35.44 9.78
CA TYR A 97 -1.56 -34.34 10.60
C TYR A 97 -0.33 -33.68 9.96
N ILE A 98 0.66 -34.47 9.55
CA ILE A 98 1.87 -33.97 8.85
C ILE A 98 1.48 -33.26 7.56
N HIS A 99 0.56 -33.81 6.77
CA HIS A 99 0.11 -33.18 5.53
C HIS A 99 -0.60 -31.83 5.79
N ARG A 100 -1.34 -31.71 6.89
CA ARG A 100 -1.95 -30.43 7.30
C ARG A 100 -0.93 -29.44 7.88
N ALA A 101 0.09 -29.92 8.59
CA ALA A 101 1.07 -29.10 9.29
C ALA A 101 2.31 -28.75 8.45
N ALA A 102 2.55 -29.44 7.33
CA ALA A 102 3.68 -29.21 6.46
C ALA A 102 3.61 -27.81 5.82
N ARG A 103 4.51 -26.93 6.27
CA ARG A 103 4.72 -25.60 5.66
C ARG A 103 5.90 -25.68 4.69
N PRO A 104 5.87 -24.92 3.57
CA PRO A 104 7.01 -24.89 2.67
C PRO A 104 8.25 -24.40 3.41
N THR A 105 9.38 -24.97 3.03
CA THR A 105 10.68 -24.61 3.59
C THR A 105 11.53 -23.96 2.50
N LEU A 106 12.67 -23.39 2.88
CA LEU A 106 13.61 -22.81 1.90
C LEU A 106 14.03 -23.81 0.80
N ARG A 107 13.96 -25.12 1.05
CA ARG A 107 14.35 -26.15 0.08
C ARG A 107 13.34 -26.34 -1.05
N SER A 108 12.05 -26.19 -0.76
CA SER A 108 10.96 -26.38 -1.73
C SER A 108 10.66 -25.11 -2.52
N LEU A 109 11.33 -24.00 -2.20
CA LEU A 109 11.07 -22.70 -2.83
C LEU A 109 11.33 -22.69 -4.35
N PRO A 110 12.38 -23.33 -4.89
CA PRO A 110 12.58 -23.43 -6.34
C PRO A 110 11.44 -24.16 -7.07
N GLU A 111 10.94 -25.27 -6.50
CA GLU A 111 9.82 -26.03 -7.09
C GLU A 111 8.52 -25.21 -7.03
N LEU A 112 8.28 -24.50 -5.93
CA LEU A 112 7.15 -23.58 -5.81
C LEU A 112 7.25 -22.45 -6.84
N THR A 113 8.45 -21.90 -7.06
CA THR A 113 8.66 -20.85 -8.06
C THR A 113 8.37 -21.35 -9.46
N GLN A 114 8.94 -22.49 -9.83
CA GLN A 114 8.73 -23.07 -11.15
C GLN A 114 7.24 -23.33 -11.44
N LEU A 115 6.47 -23.85 -10.47
CA LEU A 115 5.04 -24.06 -10.67
C LEU A 115 4.27 -22.74 -10.76
N ALA A 116 4.56 -21.77 -9.91
CA ALA A 116 3.88 -20.48 -10.00
C ALA A 116 4.16 -19.81 -11.35
N THR A 117 5.39 -19.91 -11.86
CA THR A 117 5.72 -19.45 -13.22
C THR A 117 4.88 -20.19 -14.26
N SER A 118 4.82 -21.53 -14.22
CA SER A 118 4.02 -22.28 -15.20
C SER A 118 2.53 -21.95 -15.13
N LEU A 119 1.98 -21.75 -13.92
CA LEU A 119 0.57 -21.36 -13.74
C LEU A 119 0.31 -19.94 -14.29
N VAL A 120 1.25 -19.02 -14.11
CA VAL A 120 1.16 -17.66 -14.69
C VAL A 120 1.26 -17.71 -16.22
N ASP A 121 2.14 -18.56 -16.75
CA ASP A 121 2.32 -18.77 -18.19
C ASP A 121 1.07 -19.43 -18.82
N GLU A 122 0.40 -20.32 -18.09
CA GLU A 122 -0.89 -20.94 -18.45
C GLU A 122 -2.11 -20.04 -18.18
N GLU A 123 -1.91 -18.79 -17.77
CA GLU A 123 -2.96 -17.81 -17.45
C GLU A 123 -3.89 -18.23 -16.29
N GLN A 124 -3.47 -19.19 -15.45
CA GLN A 124 -4.17 -19.65 -14.26
C GLN A 124 -3.84 -18.77 -13.03
N TYR A 125 -4.11 -17.46 -13.13
CA TYR A 125 -3.68 -16.47 -12.13
C TYR A 125 -4.27 -16.70 -10.74
N ASP A 126 -5.54 -17.09 -10.62
CA ASP A 126 -6.17 -17.35 -9.32
C ASP A 126 -5.50 -18.51 -8.57
N ASP A 127 -5.10 -19.55 -9.28
CA ASP A 127 -4.42 -20.70 -8.68
C ASP A 127 -2.97 -20.37 -8.31
N ALA A 128 -2.28 -19.57 -9.14
CA ALA A 128 -0.96 -19.04 -8.83
C ALA A 128 -0.99 -18.16 -7.56
N ILE A 129 -1.98 -17.25 -7.45
CA ILE A 129 -2.14 -16.39 -6.27
C ILE A 129 -2.44 -17.22 -5.03
N ARG A 130 -3.38 -18.17 -5.09
CA ARG A 130 -3.72 -19.06 -3.96
C ARG A 130 -2.53 -19.91 -3.51
N LEU A 131 -1.66 -20.29 -4.44
CA LEU A 131 -0.43 -21.04 -4.14
C LEU A 131 0.59 -20.16 -3.40
N VAL A 132 0.74 -18.91 -3.84
CA VAL A 132 1.82 -18.01 -3.38
C VAL A 132 1.44 -17.22 -2.12
N GLU A 133 0.19 -16.77 -2.00
CA GLU A 133 -0.31 -15.90 -0.93
C GLU A 133 0.06 -16.35 0.49
N PRO A 134 -0.10 -17.63 0.87
CA PRO A 134 0.24 -18.09 2.23
C PRO A 134 1.75 -18.10 2.52
N HIS A 135 2.59 -17.87 1.52
CA HIS A 135 4.03 -18.07 1.56
C HIS A 135 4.84 -16.80 1.24
N LEU A 136 4.16 -15.66 1.06
CA LEU A 136 4.78 -14.37 0.74
C LEU A 136 5.86 -13.95 1.74
N GLU A 137 5.62 -14.14 3.05
CA GLU A 137 6.63 -13.81 4.08
C GLU A 137 7.90 -14.65 3.93
N LEU A 138 7.75 -15.94 3.65
CA LEU A 138 8.89 -16.84 3.44
C LEU A 138 9.69 -16.41 2.21
N ILE A 139 9.00 -16.07 1.11
CA ILE A 139 9.61 -15.57 -0.13
C ILE A 139 10.39 -14.28 0.16
N ALA A 140 9.78 -13.31 0.86
CA ALA A 140 10.42 -12.03 1.18
C ALA A 140 11.61 -12.16 2.15
N VAL A 141 11.57 -13.10 3.10
CA VAL A 141 12.69 -13.38 4.01
C VAL A 141 13.82 -14.11 3.26
N ALA A 142 13.47 -15.04 2.36
CA ALA A 142 14.43 -15.82 1.57
C ALA A 142 15.18 -14.96 0.55
N SER A 143 14.50 -14.04 -0.14
CA SER A 143 15.11 -13.14 -1.14
C SER A 143 16.16 -12.21 -0.51
N ARG A 144 15.87 -11.71 0.71
CA ARG A 144 16.76 -10.84 1.49
C ARG A 144 17.86 -11.57 2.26
N ARG A 145 17.99 -12.90 2.15
CA ARG A 145 18.90 -13.73 2.96
C ARG A 145 18.70 -13.58 4.49
N ARG A 146 17.48 -13.24 4.93
CA ARG A 146 17.18 -13.03 6.36
C ARG A 146 16.68 -14.29 7.07
N ALA A 147 16.63 -15.44 6.40
CA ALA A 147 16.19 -16.67 7.05
C ALA A 147 17.23 -17.13 8.09
N LYS A 148 16.77 -17.69 9.23
CA LYS A 148 17.65 -18.09 10.34
C LYS A 148 18.82 -18.99 9.91
N ILE A 149 18.57 -19.93 9.00
CA ILE A 149 19.58 -20.87 8.48
C ILE A 149 20.59 -20.14 7.58
N GLN A 150 20.12 -19.20 6.74
CA GLN A 150 21.00 -18.39 5.88
C GLN A 150 21.89 -17.46 6.73
N LEU A 151 21.30 -16.80 7.74
CA LEU A 151 22.04 -15.99 8.71
C LEU A 151 23.04 -16.81 9.52
N ALA A 152 22.70 -18.04 9.91
CA ALA A 152 23.62 -18.93 10.62
C ALA A 152 24.80 -19.35 9.71
N HIS A 153 24.52 -19.68 8.44
CA HIS A 153 25.57 -19.96 7.46
C HIS A 153 26.49 -18.75 7.26
N ASP A 154 25.92 -17.56 7.05
CA ASP A 154 26.68 -16.34 6.82
C ASP A 154 27.51 -15.96 8.07
N ARG A 155 26.93 -16.09 9.27
CA ARG A 155 27.67 -15.91 10.54
C ARG A 155 28.82 -16.90 10.73
N LEU A 156 28.66 -18.16 10.34
CA LEU A 156 29.72 -19.16 10.44
C LEU A 156 30.82 -18.89 9.40
N LYS A 157 30.44 -18.49 8.18
CA LYS A 157 31.37 -18.16 7.11
C LYS A 157 32.21 -16.93 7.42
N ASP A 158 31.57 -15.91 8.00
CA ASP A 158 32.18 -14.63 8.35
C ASP A 158 32.80 -14.65 9.78
N PHE A 159 32.93 -15.83 10.41
CA PHE A 159 33.52 -15.97 11.73
C PHE A 159 35.06 -15.86 11.67
N GLY A 160 35.63 -14.94 12.45
CA GLY A 160 37.08 -14.75 12.57
C GLY A 160 37.58 -13.38 12.10
N PRO A 161 38.91 -13.18 12.03
CA PRO A 161 39.49 -11.93 11.58
C PRO A 161 39.23 -11.74 10.07
N VAL A 162 38.71 -10.56 9.71
CA VAL A 162 38.45 -10.18 8.32
C VAL A 162 39.71 -9.52 7.74
N ASP A 163 40.13 -9.96 6.56
CA ASP A 163 41.24 -9.35 5.84
C ASP A 163 40.94 -7.84 5.57
N PRO A 164 41.79 -6.91 6.07
CA PRO A 164 41.63 -5.48 5.89
C PRO A 164 41.53 -5.03 4.42
N GLN A 165 42.08 -5.80 3.48
CA GLN A 165 42.07 -5.46 2.05
C GLN A 165 40.89 -6.06 1.27
N SER A 166 40.04 -6.87 1.93
CA SER A 166 38.90 -7.50 1.28
C SER A 166 37.75 -6.51 1.04
N PHE A 167 36.97 -6.73 -0.03
CA PHE A 167 35.72 -5.98 -0.28
C PHE A 167 34.74 -6.03 0.92
N ALA A 168 34.79 -7.12 1.70
CA ALA A 168 34.02 -7.28 2.92
C ALA A 168 34.42 -6.27 4.01
N ALA A 169 35.69 -5.84 4.07
CA ALA A 169 36.15 -4.79 4.97
C ALA A 169 35.70 -3.39 4.52
N PHE A 170 35.61 -3.14 3.20
CA PHE A 170 35.16 -1.85 2.64
C PHE A 170 33.65 -1.63 2.74
N SER A 171 32.86 -2.70 2.62
CA SER A 171 31.39 -2.67 2.74
C SER A 171 30.91 -2.67 4.20
N ARG A 172 31.81 -2.53 5.17
CA ARG A 172 31.49 -2.41 6.59
C ARG A 172 30.72 -1.11 6.85
N PRO A 173 29.56 -1.17 7.53
CA PRO A 173 29.00 0.00 8.17
C PRO A 173 29.99 0.49 9.24
N ARG A 174 30.47 1.73 9.16
CA ARG A 174 31.19 2.38 10.26
C ARG A 174 30.17 2.70 11.37
N GLY A 175 29.86 1.74 12.24
CA GLY A 175 28.90 1.89 13.35
C GLY A 175 28.37 0.54 13.86
N PRO A 176 27.56 0.51 14.94
CA PRO A 176 26.95 -0.72 15.45
C PRO A 176 25.85 -1.20 14.49
N GLY A 177 26.26 -1.90 13.43
CA GLY A 177 25.35 -2.51 12.47
C GLY A 177 24.66 -3.77 13.03
N PRO A 178 23.60 -4.28 12.36
CA PRO A 178 22.79 -5.41 12.80
C PRO A 178 23.51 -6.77 12.85
N HIS A 179 24.79 -6.81 12.46
CA HIS A 179 25.65 -7.98 12.51
C HIS A 179 26.93 -7.64 13.30
N PRO A 180 26.91 -7.67 14.64
CA PRO A 180 28.16 -7.65 15.40
C PRO A 180 28.93 -8.91 15.03
N TYR A 181 29.99 -8.74 14.23
CA TYR A 181 30.85 -9.83 13.80
C TYR A 181 31.49 -10.48 15.03
N ARG A 182 31.30 -11.79 15.18
CA ARG A 182 31.79 -12.55 16.34
C ARG A 182 33.14 -13.16 16.02
N GLY A 183 34.08 -13.00 16.94
CA GLY A 183 35.38 -13.66 16.89
C GLY A 183 36.49 -12.88 16.17
N GLU A 184 36.34 -11.57 15.98
CA GLU A 184 37.38 -10.73 15.36
C GLU A 184 38.70 -10.71 16.15
N ASN A 185 38.63 -10.92 17.47
CA ASN A 185 39.79 -10.97 18.35
C ASN A 185 40.46 -12.37 18.39
N LEU A 186 39.89 -13.36 17.71
CA LEU A 186 40.45 -14.71 17.69
C LEU A 186 41.53 -14.83 16.60
N PRO A 187 42.63 -15.54 16.88
CA PRO A 187 43.59 -15.90 15.85
C PRO A 187 42.94 -16.73 14.74
N ASP A 188 43.44 -16.57 13.53
CA ASP A 188 42.91 -17.20 12.32
C ASP A 188 42.80 -18.74 12.41
N TRP A 189 43.77 -19.36 13.10
CA TRP A 189 43.79 -20.81 13.32
C TRP A 189 42.62 -21.32 14.18
N ALA A 190 42.15 -20.52 15.13
CA ALA A 190 41.01 -20.84 16.00
C ALA A 190 39.66 -20.60 15.29
N ALA A 191 39.63 -19.66 14.35
CA ALA A 191 38.43 -19.35 13.55
C ALA A 191 38.21 -20.32 12.37
N ARG A 192 39.27 -20.91 11.80
CA ARG A 192 39.20 -21.88 10.69
C ARG A 192 38.25 -23.07 10.93
N PRO A 193 38.27 -23.80 12.07
CA PRO A 193 37.37 -24.93 12.27
C PRO A 193 35.90 -24.49 12.34
N VAL A 194 35.61 -23.31 12.90
CA VAL A 194 34.24 -22.76 12.96
C VAL A 194 33.75 -22.36 11.57
N ARG A 195 34.62 -21.76 10.73
CA ARG A 195 34.31 -21.50 9.32
C ARG A 195 34.04 -22.78 8.53
N ALA A 196 34.79 -23.86 8.81
CA ALA A 196 34.57 -25.16 8.18
C ALA A 196 33.19 -25.76 8.52
N LEU A 197 32.58 -25.39 9.66
CA LEU A 197 31.20 -25.80 9.96
C LEU A 197 30.17 -25.16 9.02
N ALA A 198 30.48 -24.02 8.40
CA ALA A 198 29.61 -23.40 7.40
C ALA A 198 29.37 -24.32 6.19
N THR A 199 30.31 -25.23 5.87
CA THR A 199 30.17 -26.21 4.78
C THR A 199 29.03 -27.21 5.02
N PHE A 200 28.72 -27.50 6.29
CA PHE A 200 27.63 -28.40 6.68
C PHE A 200 26.27 -27.68 6.80
N VAL A 201 26.29 -26.35 6.95
CA VAL A 201 25.06 -25.54 6.98
C VAL A 201 24.73 -25.09 5.55
N PRO A 202 23.57 -25.48 4.99
CA PRO A 202 23.23 -25.14 3.61
C PRO A 202 23.01 -23.62 3.42
N ALA A 203 23.75 -23.03 2.47
CA ALA A 203 23.63 -21.61 2.12
C ALA A 203 22.31 -21.23 1.42
N HIS A 204 21.56 -22.22 0.91
CA HIS A 204 20.29 -22.05 0.20
C HIS A 204 20.32 -20.96 -0.90
N LYS A 205 21.40 -20.91 -1.70
CA LYS A 205 21.55 -19.94 -2.81
C LYS A 205 20.40 -20.05 -3.83
N ARG A 206 20.10 -21.27 -4.29
CA ARG A 206 18.98 -21.55 -5.20
C ARG A 206 17.63 -21.08 -4.66
N ALA A 207 17.43 -21.13 -3.34
CA ALA A 207 16.20 -20.64 -2.73
C ALA A 207 16.12 -19.11 -2.78
N LYS A 208 17.25 -18.42 -2.57
CA LYS A 208 17.31 -16.96 -2.70
C LYS A 208 17.02 -16.54 -4.14
N GLU A 209 17.66 -17.18 -5.12
CA GLU A 209 17.43 -16.95 -6.55
C GLU A 209 15.96 -17.18 -6.90
N ALA A 210 15.41 -18.36 -6.57
CA ALA A 210 13.99 -18.66 -6.79
C ALA A 210 13.02 -17.68 -6.10
N ALA A 211 13.35 -17.18 -4.91
CA ALA A 211 12.54 -16.18 -4.23
C ALA A 211 12.59 -14.82 -4.94
N SER A 212 13.77 -14.42 -5.41
CA SER A 212 13.94 -13.20 -6.20
C SER A 212 13.20 -13.30 -7.54
N ASP A 213 13.31 -14.44 -8.24
CA ASP A 213 12.65 -14.68 -9.52
C ASP A 213 11.12 -14.67 -9.34
N MET A 214 10.62 -15.27 -8.25
CA MET A 214 9.21 -15.20 -7.87
C MET A 214 8.75 -13.75 -7.65
N LEU A 215 9.49 -12.95 -6.87
CA LEU A 215 9.13 -11.55 -6.64
C LEU A 215 9.20 -10.73 -7.93
N GLN A 216 10.19 -11.00 -8.80
CA GLN A 216 10.26 -10.37 -10.11
C GLN A 216 9.03 -10.69 -10.95
N LEU A 217 8.61 -11.96 -11.01
CA LEU A 217 7.38 -12.38 -11.70
C LEU A 217 6.15 -11.66 -11.14
N LEU A 218 5.97 -11.67 -9.82
CA LEU A 218 4.82 -11.05 -9.14
C LEU A 218 4.78 -9.53 -9.34
N PHE A 219 5.93 -8.86 -9.32
CA PHE A 219 5.99 -7.41 -9.44
C PHE A 219 5.95 -6.93 -10.87
N HIS A 220 6.51 -7.66 -11.84
CA HIS A 220 6.68 -7.16 -13.22
C HIS A 220 5.62 -7.67 -14.20
N SER A 221 4.94 -8.77 -13.92
CA SER A 221 3.91 -9.30 -14.83
C SER A 221 2.69 -8.39 -14.96
N ASN A 222 2.52 -7.77 -16.13
CA ASN A 222 1.37 -6.88 -16.42
C ASN A 222 0.04 -7.62 -16.36
N ARG A 223 -0.06 -8.82 -16.96
CA ARG A 223 -1.32 -9.58 -16.97
C ARG A 223 -1.75 -10.03 -15.57
N LEU A 224 -0.77 -10.43 -14.75
CA LEU A 224 -1.04 -10.76 -13.36
C LEU A 224 -1.49 -9.53 -12.57
N LEU A 225 -0.85 -8.37 -12.79
CA LEU A 225 -1.26 -7.12 -12.17
C LEU A 225 -2.72 -6.78 -12.49
N ASP A 226 -3.12 -6.93 -13.74
CA ASP A 226 -4.49 -6.65 -14.20
C ASP A 226 -5.49 -7.57 -13.51
N HIS A 227 -5.19 -8.86 -13.44
CA HIS A 227 -6.00 -9.83 -12.70
C HIS A 227 -6.08 -9.51 -11.19
N ILE A 228 -4.97 -9.05 -10.59
CA ILE A 228 -4.94 -8.63 -9.18
C ILE A 228 -5.88 -7.45 -8.97
N VAL A 229 -5.84 -6.42 -9.82
CA VAL A 229 -6.70 -5.24 -9.69
C VAL A 229 -8.18 -5.62 -9.82
N ASP A 230 -8.51 -6.46 -10.80
CA ASP A 230 -9.90 -6.77 -11.12
C ASP A 230 -10.54 -7.79 -10.17
N ARG A 231 -9.79 -8.81 -9.74
CA ARG A 231 -10.35 -9.98 -9.02
C ARG A 231 -9.82 -10.17 -7.61
N ARG A 232 -8.58 -9.76 -7.34
CA ARG A 232 -7.88 -10.02 -6.07
C ARG A 232 -7.16 -8.77 -5.52
N PRO A 233 -7.83 -7.61 -5.38
CA PRO A 233 -7.15 -6.35 -5.07
C PRO A 233 -6.37 -6.40 -3.76
N HIS A 234 -6.90 -7.07 -2.73
CA HIS A 234 -6.22 -7.19 -1.44
C HIS A 234 -4.94 -8.05 -1.48
N PHE A 235 -4.72 -8.86 -2.51
CA PHE A 235 -3.42 -9.51 -2.72
C PHE A 235 -2.35 -8.48 -3.07
N GLY A 236 -2.69 -7.43 -3.82
CA GLY A 236 -1.80 -6.28 -4.05
C GLY A 236 -1.37 -5.59 -2.75
N VAL A 237 -2.28 -5.48 -1.78
CA VAL A 237 -1.95 -4.97 -0.43
C VAL A 237 -0.98 -5.91 0.30
N ALA A 238 -1.17 -7.22 0.19
CA ALA A 238 -0.24 -8.19 0.77
C ALA A 238 1.16 -8.11 0.17
N LEU A 239 1.27 -7.85 -1.13
CA LEU A 239 2.54 -7.59 -1.82
C LEU A 239 3.17 -6.25 -1.40
N ALA A 240 2.36 -5.19 -1.25
CA ALA A 240 2.82 -3.87 -0.82
C ALA A 240 3.39 -3.86 0.62
N ARG A 241 2.94 -4.80 1.46
CA ARG A 241 3.46 -5.05 2.82
C ARG A 241 4.85 -5.67 2.85
N LEU A 242 5.29 -6.26 1.73
CA LEU A 242 6.61 -6.86 1.66
C LEU A 242 7.66 -5.75 1.57
N ASP A 243 8.48 -5.65 2.62
CA ASP A 243 9.65 -4.77 2.66
C ASP A 243 10.79 -5.34 1.80
N VAL A 244 10.60 -5.40 0.48
CA VAL A 244 11.54 -5.96 -0.50
C VAL A 244 11.82 -4.97 -1.62
N TYR A 245 12.96 -5.16 -2.30
CA TYR A 245 13.30 -4.39 -3.48
C TYR A 245 12.23 -4.58 -4.57
N GLY A 246 11.81 -3.49 -5.21
CA GLY A 246 10.74 -3.49 -6.22
C GLY A 246 9.32 -3.31 -5.68
N SER A 247 9.10 -3.35 -4.35
CA SER A 247 7.77 -3.16 -3.77
C SER A 247 7.16 -1.78 -4.09
N THR A 248 7.97 -0.71 -4.05
CA THR A 248 7.52 0.65 -4.40
C THR A 248 7.10 0.75 -5.87
N GLU A 249 7.88 0.17 -6.79
CA GLU A 249 7.56 0.18 -8.23
C GLU A 249 6.28 -0.63 -8.53
N PHE A 250 6.10 -1.77 -7.85
CA PHE A 250 4.86 -2.52 -7.91
C PHE A 250 3.66 -1.68 -7.42
N VAL A 251 3.80 -1.01 -6.27
CA VAL A 251 2.73 -0.16 -5.71
C VAL A 251 2.40 1.00 -6.64
N GLU A 252 3.40 1.61 -7.28
CA GLU A 252 3.19 2.66 -8.28
C GLU A 252 2.30 2.17 -9.42
N ARG A 253 2.63 1.01 -10.02
CA ARG A 253 1.83 0.42 -11.10
C ARG A 253 0.45 -0.04 -10.63
N TYR A 254 0.37 -0.64 -9.45
CA TYR A 254 -0.87 -1.12 -8.85
C TYR A 254 -1.86 0.01 -8.56
N LEU A 255 -1.42 1.08 -7.89
CA LEU A 255 -2.26 2.24 -7.62
C LEU A 255 -2.64 2.98 -8.90
N THR A 256 -1.72 3.10 -9.87
CA THR A 256 -2.03 3.70 -11.19
C THR A 256 -3.15 2.93 -11.88
N ARG A 257 -3.11 1.59 -11.88
CA ARG A 257 -4.17 0.78 -12.49
C ARG A 257 -5.49 0.87 -11.71
N LEU A 258 -5.44 0.92 -10.37
CA LEU A 258 -6.63 1.08 -9.54
C LEU A 258 -7.37 2.40 -9.81
N ILE A 259 -6.66 3.53 -9.90
CA ILE A 259 -7.29 4.83 -10.18
C ILE A 259 -7.78 4.91 -11.63
N ALA A 260 -7.09 4.23 -12.56
CA ALA A 260 -7.48 4.18 -13.96
C ALA A 260 -8.76 3.39 -14.24
N THR A 261 -9.21 2.55 -13.31
CA THR A 261 -10.40 1.71 -13.47
C THR A 261 -11.51 2.19 -12.52
N PRO A 262 -12.49 2.98 -13.01
CA PRO A 262 -13.69 3.30 -12.26
C PRO A 262 -14.37 2.00 -11.80
N ALA A 263 -14.86 1.98 -10.56
CA ALA A 263 -15.37 0.79 -9.85
C ALA A 263 -14.33 -0.22 -9.32
N SER A 264 -13.03 0.08 -9.41
CA SER A 264 -12.02 -0.70 -8.71
C SER A 264 -12.21 -0.68 -7.19
N ALA A 265 -11.50 -1.56 -6.48
CA ALA A 265 -11.54 -1.58 -5.01
C ALA A 265 -11.15 -0.24 -4.37
N LEU A 266 -10.32 0.58 -5.03
CA LEU A 266 -10.00 1.92 -4.56
C LEU A 266 -11.27 2.79 -4.50
N TYR A 267 -12.03 2.87 -5.58
CA TYR A 267 -13.27 3.66 -5.62
C TYR A 267 -14.32 3.14 -4.62
N GLN A 268 -14.42 1.82 -4.45
CA GLN A 268 -15.33 1.22 -3.46
C GLN A 268 -14.96 1.60 -2.03
N GLU A 269 -13.67 1.51 -1.67
CA GLU A 269 -13.20 1.88 -0.33
C GLU A 269 -13.29 3.39 -0.08
N LEU A 270 -13.04 4.22 -1.10
CA LEU A 270 -13.21 5.68 -1.03
C LEU A 270 -14.69 6.04 -0.79
N ALA A 271 -15.60 5.56 -1.63
CA ALA A 271 -17.04 5.82 -1.47
C ALA A 271 -17.57 5.37 -0.09
N GLY A 272 -17.06 4.25 0.43
CA GLY A 272 -17.44 3.75 1.76
C GLY A 272 -16.91 4.57 2.95
N ASN A 273 -15.96 5.48 2.74
CA ASN A 273 -15.33 6.29 3.79
C ASN A 273 -15.87 7.72 3.89
N GLU A 274 -16.67 8.16 2.92
CA GLU A 274 -17.22 9.51 2.88
C GLU A 274 -18.02 9.87 4.15
N ILE A 275 -18.74 8.90 4.73
CA ILE A 275 -19.63 9.11 5.88
C ILE A 275 -18.89 8.84 7.21
N SER A 276 -17.57 8.63 7.18
CA SER A 276 -16.81 8.12 8.32
C SER A 276 -15.95 9.18 9.00
N GLU A 277 -16.56 10.28 9.42
CA GLU A 277 -15.87 11.42 10.01
C GLU A 277 -15.31 11.15 11.43
N SER A 278 -14.22 11.84 11.73
CA SER A 278 -13.52 11.94 13.02
C SER A 278 -13.16 13.41 13.23
N PRO A 279 -12.90 13.90 14.47
CA PRO A 279 -12.56 15.30 14.70
C PRO A 279 -11.40 15.83 13.82
N ILE A 280 -10.48 14.95 13.44
CA ILE A 280 -9.39 15.22 12.48
C ILE A 280 -9.38 14.07 11.47
N GLY A 281 -9.96 14.24 10.27
CA GLY A 281 -9.94 13.28 9.16
C GLY A 281 -10.96 12.13 9.26
N TYR A 282 -10.61 10.96 8.72
CA TYR A 282 -11.53 9.81 8.56
C TYR A 282 -11.20 8.60 9.44
N GLN A 283 -12.21 7.84 9.86
CA GLN A 283 -11.97 6.53 10.46
C GLN A 283 -11.66 5.51 9.37
N LEU A 284 -10.63 4.69 9.59
CA LEU A 284 -10.13 3.73 8.62
C LEU A 284 -10.32 2.31 9.17
N PRO A 285 -11.52 1.73 9.02
CA PRO A 285 -11.79 0.39 9.56
C PRO A 285 -10.98 -0.68 8.80
N GLU A 286 -10.63 -1.78 9.48
CA GLU A 286 -9.84 -2.88 8.88
C GLU A 286 -10.50 -3.54 7.66
N ARG A 287 -11.81 -3.37 7.48
CA ARG A 287 -12.55 -3.82 6.29
C ARG A 287 -12.08 -3.13 5.01
N ASN A 288 -11.67 -1.86 5.10
CA ASN A 288 -11.11 -1.07 3.99
C ASN A 288 -9.61 -1.35 3.91
N ARG A 289 -9.26 -2.57 3.47
CA ARG A 289 -7.91 -3.12 3.61
C ARG A 289 -6.85 -2.28 2.89
N LEU A 290 -7.18 -1.66 1.75
CA LEU A 290 -6.25 -0.81 1.01
C LEU A 290 -6.01 0.49 1.77
N LEU A 291 -7.06 1.28 2.01
CA LEU A 291 -6.94 2.59 2.68
C LEU A 291 -6.44 2.45 4.12
N HIS A 292 -6.88 1.41 4.83
CA HIS A 292 -6.37 1.11 6.16
C HIS A 292 -4.88 0.82 6.12
N TYR A 293 -4.39 -0.04 5.22
CA TYR A 293 -2.95 -0.32 5.14
C TYR A 293 -2.12 0.92 4.82
N LEU A 294 -2.59 1.75 3.89
CA LEU A 294 -1.86 2.94 3.45
C LEU A 294 -1.82 4.04 4.51
N PHE A 295 -2.93 4.26 5.23
CA PHE A 295 -3.13 5.48 6.01
C PHE A 295 -3.36 5.26 7.50
N SER A 296 -3.58 4.03 7.99
CA SER A 296 -3.63 3.79 9.44
C SER A 296 -2.26 3.97 10.11
N ASN A 297 -1.18 3.75 9.36
CA ASN A 297 0.16 4.27 9.63
C ASN A 297 0.64 5.06 8.40
N PRO A 298 0.59 6.41 8.41
CA PRO A 298 0.91 7.18 7.23
C PRO A 298 2.40 7.18 6.85
N GLU A 299 3.31 6.64 7.67
CA GLU A 299 4.68 6.30 7.24
C GLU A 299 4.69 5.30 6.07
N ASN A 300 3.67 4.45 5.96
CA ASN A 300 3.52 3.56 4.81
C ASN A 300 3.28 4.34 3.52
N ALA A 301 2.43 5.36 3.58
CA ALA A 301 2.14 6.24 2.44
C ALA A 301 3.39 7.02 2.00
N GLU A 302 4.19 7.50 2.95
CA GLU A 302 5.48 8.14 2.68
C GLU A 302 6.49 7.19 2.06
N ARG A 303 6.72 6.03 2.69
CA ARG A 303 7.67 5.01 2.21
C ARG A 303 7.34 4.53 0.80
N LEU A 304 6.06 4.42 0.46
CA LEU A 304 5.58 3.92 -0.82
C LEU A 304 5.30 5.04 -1.83
N SER A 305 5.47 6.31 -1.47
CA SER A 305 5.20 7.47 -2.31
C SER A 305 3.82 7.45 -2.99
N VAL A 306 2.77 7.09 -2.24
CA VAL A 306 1.46 6.71 -2.80
C VAL A 306 0.70 7.85 -3.49
N TRP A 307 1.04 9.11 -3.18
CA TRP A 307 0.52 10.29 -3.88
C TRP A 307 0.88 10.30 -5.36
N LYS A 308 2.09 9.83 -5.71
CA LYS A 308 2.68 9.97 -7.04
C LYS A 308 1.88 9.22 -8.11
N PRO A 309 1.60 7.90 -7.97
CA PRO A 309 0.85 7.18 -9.00
C PRO A 309 -0.55 7.75 -9.21
N ILE A 310 -1.23 8.18 -8.14
CA ILE A 310 -2.57 8.75 -8.21
C ILE A 310 -2.52 10.13 -8.89
N GLY A 311 -1.64 11.01 -8.41
CA GLY A 311 -1.53 12.37 -8.93
C GLY A 311 -1.00 12.44 -10.36
N ASP A 312 -0.01 11.61 -10.71
CA ASP A 312 0.52 11.56 -12.08
C ASP A 312 -0.50 10.99 -13.07
N TYR A 313 -1.32 10.02 -12.65
CA TYR A 313 -2.44 9.56 -13.47
C TYR A 313 -3.44 10.68 -13.76
N VAL A 314 -3.88 11.42 -12.73
CA VAL A 314 -4.83 12.52 -12.91
C VAL A 314 -4.27 13.61 -13.82
N LYS A 315 -2.97 13.93 -13.69
CA LYS A 315 -2.32 14.90 -14.60
C LYS A 315 -2.40 14.45 -16.05
N ARG A 316 -2.09 13.18 -16.34
CA ARG A 316 -2.17 12.61 -17.70
C ARG A 316 -3.61 12.55 -18.19
N LEU A 317 -4.56 12.23 -17.31
CA LEU A 317 -5.99 12.24 -17.63
C LEU A 317 -6.47 13.62 -18.05
N LEU A 318 -6.16 14.66 -17.28
CA LEU A 318 -6.53 16.05 -17.60
C LEU A 318 -5.73 16.61 -18.80
N ALA A 319 -4.52 16.13 -19.05
CA ALA A 319 -3.78 16.43 -20.27
C ALA A 319 -4.36 15.77 -21.53
N GLY A 320 -5.29 14.82 -21.38
CA GLY A 320 -5.95 14.11 -22.48
C GLY A 320 -5.27 12.81 -22.92
N ASP A 321 -4.27 12.33 -22.18
CA ASP A 321 -3.47 11.15 -22.56
C ASP A 321 -4.17 9.81 -22.24
N GLU A 322 -5.07 9.77 -21.25
CA GLU A 322 -5.59 8.50 -20.68
C GLU A 322 -7.00 8.13 -21.19
N ARG A 323 -7.92 9.11 -21.31
CA ARG A 323 -9.32 8.85 -21.67
C ARG A 323 -9.83 9.88 -22.68
N GLN A 324 -10.06 9.42 -23.91
CA GLN A 324 -10.66 10.24 -24.96
C GLN A 324 -12.08 10.69 -24.55
N GLY A 325 -12.41 11.95 -24.81
CA GLY A 325 -13.71 12.53 -24.50
C GLY A 325 -13.97 12.83 -23.03
N TYR A 326 -12.97 12.70 -22.14
CA TYR A 326 -13.15 13.07 -20.73
C TYR A 326 -13.49 14.55 -20.55
N TRP A 327 -12.87 15.45 -21.34
CA TRP A 327 -13.22 16.87 -21.34
C TRP A 327 -14.65 17.17 -21.79
N SER A 328 -15.21 16.40 -22.72
CA SER A 328 -16.62 16.53 -23.10
C SER A 328 -17.55 16.19 -21.93
N HIS A 329 -17.14 15.27 -21.04
CA HIS A 329 -17.87 14.99 -19.81
C HIS A 329 -17.70 16.12 -18.78
N LEU A 330 -16.47 16.62 -18.57
CA LEU A 330 -16.19 17.68 -17.62
C LEU A 330 -16.85 19.02 -17.98
N ASN A 331 -16.90 19.36 -19.26
CA ASN A 331 -17.53 20.59 -19.76
C ASN A 331 -19.04 20.43 -19.99
N GLY A 332 -19.63 19.32 -19.56
CA GLY A 332 -21.07 19.08 -19.59
C GLY A 332 -21.81 19.49 -18.31
N ASP A 333 -23.14 19.41 -18.36
CA ASP A 333 -24.07 19.75 -17.27
C ASP A 333 -23.76 19.03 -15.94
N PRO A 334 -23.55 19.74 -14.82
CA PRO A 334 -23.24 19.15 -13.52
C PRO A 334 -24.45 18.60 -12.75
N GLY A 335 -25.68 18.62 -13.29
CA GLY A 335 -26.90 18.25 -12.56
C GLY A 335 -26.89 16.90 -11.81
N TRP A 336 -26.07 15.94 -12.25
CA TRP A 336 -25.90 14.62 -11.60
C TRP A 336 -24.58 14.44 -10.85
N PHE A 337 -23.80 15.51 -10.68
CA PHE A 337 -22.44 15.46 -10.12
C PHE A 337 -22.38 14.74 -8.77
N GLU A 338 -23.29 15.03 -7.84
CA GLU A 338 -23.28 14.41 -6.51
C GLU A 338 -23.45 12.88 -6.54
N ARG A 339 -24.11 12.34 -7.57
CA ARG A 339 -24.24 10.88 -7.75
C ARG A 339 -23.05 10.27 -8.49
N GLU A 340 -22.39 11.06 -9.32
CA GLU A 340 -21.31 10.62 -10.21
C GLU A 340 -19.91 10.82 -9.61
N ARG A 341 -19.75 11.75 -8.66
CA ARG A 341 -18.43 12.20 -8.18
C ARG A 341 -17.57 11.09 -7.60
N THR A 342 -18.17 10.11 -6.91
CA THR A 342 -17.44 8.95 -6.36
C THR A 342 -16.97 7.98 -7.44
N SER A 343 -17.36 8.18 -8.70
CA SER A 343 -16.87 7.44 -9.86
C SER A 343 -15.98 8.31 -10.77
N ASP A 344 -15.89 9.62 -10.49
CA ASP A 344 -15.02 10.53 -11.21
C ASP A 344 -13.57 10.38 -10.71
N PRO A 345 -12.59 10.15 -11.61
CA PRO A 345 -11.20 9.95 -11.19
C PRO A 345 -10.53 11.17 -10.56
N VAL A 346 -10.88 12.38 -11.01
CA VAL A 346 -10.28 13.62 -10.47
C VAL A 346 -10.79 13.85 -9.05
N TRP A 347 -12.11 13.77 -8.84
CA TRP A 347 -12.70 13.89 -7.51
C TRP A 347 -12.21 12.78 -6.57
N SER A 348 -12.21 11.53 -7.02
CA SER A 348 -11.76 10.39 -6.20
C SER A 348 -10.29 10.50 -5.82
N ALA A 349 -9.45 11.04 -6.70
CA ALA A 349 -8.07 11.36 -6.37
C ALA A 349 -7.97 12.47 -5.33
N MET A 350 -8.71 13.58 -5.48
CA MET A 350 -8.72 14.65 -4.47
C MET A 350 -9.15 14.12 -3.10
N PHE A 351 -10.18 13.29 -3.05
CA PHE A 351 -10.63 12.66 -1.82
C PHE A 351 -9.60 11.66 -1.25
N PHE A 352 -8.88 10.92 -2.10
CA PHE A 352 -7.74 10.10 -1.66
C PHE A 352 -6.63 10.95 -1.03
N PHE A 353 -6.30 12.10 -1.62
CA PHE A 353 -5.35 13.06 -1.04
C PHE A 353 -5.85 13.58 0.32
N ASP A 354 -7.13 13.90 0.44
CA ASP A 354 -7.72 14.36 1.68
C ASP A 354 -7.62 13.33 2.82
N ILE A 355 -7.96 12.06 2.55
CA ILE A 355 -7.77 10.98 3.53
C ILE A 355 -6.30 10.84 3.94
N MET A 356 -5.38 10.90 2.97
CA MET A 356 -3.94 10.80 3.22
C MET A 356 -3.44 11.95 4.10
N ILE A 357 -3.77 13.19 3.74
CA ILE A 357 -3.29 14.40 4.38
C ILE A 357 -3.87 14.53 5.79
N THR A 358 -5.18 14.33 5.95
CA THR A 358 -5.81 14.39 7.26
C THR A 358 -5.34 13.27 8.18
N SER A 359 -5.04 12.07 7.65
CA SER A 359 -4.42 11.00 8.44
C SER A 359 -2.99 11.35 8.86
N ALA A 360 -2.18 11.92 7.96
CA ALA A 360 -0.83 12.39 8.29
C ALA A 360 -0.85 13.48 9.38
N ALA A 361 -1.79 14.43 9.27
CA ALA A 361 -1.98 15.48 10.27
C ALA A 361 -2.39 14.91 11.64
N ARG A 362 -3.29 13.93 11.67
CA ARG A 362 -3.70 13.24 12.91
C ARG A 362 -2.52 12.56 13.61
N HIS A 363 -1.58 12.02 12.85
CA HIS A 363 -0.39 11.36 13.39
C HIS A 363 0.78 12.32 13.64
N GLY A 364 0.60 13.63 13.42
CA GLY A 364 1.64 14.64 13.64
C GLY A 364 2.80 14.54 12.67
N ILE A 365 2.60 13.99 11.47
CA ILE A 365 3.62 13.93 10.43
C ILE A 365 3.82 15.33 9.86
N GLU A 366 5.02 15.87 10.03
CA GLU A 366 5.38 17.23 9.60
C GLU A 366 5.36 17.38 8.08
N TYR A 367 5.50 16.30 7.33
CA TYR A 367 5.53 16.31 5.88
C TYR A 367 4.16 16.63 5.26
N HIS A 368 4.11 17.52 4.28
CA HIS A 368 2.89 17.97 3.60
C HIS A 368 2.28 16.95 2.61
N MET A 369 2.81 15.72 2.54
CA MET A 369 2.28 14.61 1.73
C MET A 369 2.01 14.96 0.24
N TRP A 370 2.85 15.82 -0.36
CA TRP A 370 2.70 16.31 -1.74
C TRP A 370 1.33 16.92 -2.07
N LEU A 371 0.70 17.63 -1.14
CA LEU A 371 -0.57 18.33 -1.40
C LEU A 371 -0.53 19.32 -2.58
N TYR A 372 0.67 19.71 -3.03
CA TYR A 372 0.89 20.57 -4.20
C TYR A 372 0.46 19.95 -5.55
N TYR A 373 -0.01 18.70 -5.57
CA TYR A 373 -0.74 18.18 -6.74
C TYR A 373 -2.04 18.97 -7.02
N LEU A 374 -2.72 19.49 -5.99
CA LEU A 374 -4.00 20.19 -6.18
C LEU A 374 -3.85 21.48 -7.01
N PRO A 375 -2.92 22.41 -6.73
CA PRO A 375 -2.67 23.55 -7.62
C PRO A 375 -2.36 23.13 -9.07
N ARG A 376 -1.69 22.00 -9.27
CA ARG A 376 -1.44 21.46 -10.62
C ARG A 376 -2.71 20.95 -11.29
N PHE A 377 -3.62 20.31 -10.54
CA PHE A 377 -4.92 19.93 -11.06
C PHE A 377 -5.75 21.15 -11.41
N ALA A 378 -5.74 22.20 -10.58
CA ALA A 378 -6.44 23.45 -10.86
C ALA A 378 -5.94 24.11 -12.15
N GLY A 379 -4.63 24.18 -12.37
CA GLY A 379 -4.07 24.67 -13.63
C GLY A 379 -4.49 23.84 -14.84
N LEU A 380 -4.55 22.52 -14.73
CA LEU A 380 -5.02 21.66 -15.83
C LEU A 380 -6.54 21.80 -16.05
N LEU A 381 -7.32 21.93 -14.97
CA LEU A 381 -8.76 22.17 -15.01
C LEU A 381 -9.09 23.49 -15.69
N GLU A 382 -8.36 24.56 -15.34
CA GLU A 382 -8.47 25.88 -15.96
C GLU A 382 -8.17 25.83 -17.46
N ASN A 383 -7.07 25.18 -17.85
CA ASN A 383 -6.65 25.11 -19.25
C ASN A 383 -7.66 24.41 -20.18
N GLY A 384 -8.35 23.37 -19.69
CA GLY A 384 -9.36 22.66 -20.49
C GLY A 384 -10.81 23.11 -20.24
N TYR A 385 -11.03 24.06 -19.32
CA TYR A 385 -12.35 24.61 -19.03
C TYR A 385 -13.00 25.20 -20.29
N ASP A 386 -14.27 24.87 -20.51
CA ASP A 386 -15.11 25.42 -21.55
C ASP A 386 -16.58 25.37 -21.10
N SER A 387 -17.25 26.53 -21.08
CA SER A 387 -18.67 26.68 -20.75
C SER A 387 -19.53 27.09 -21.95
N ASP A 388 -18.96 27.18 -23.16
CA ASP A 388 -19.67 27.57 -24.39
C ASP A 388 -20.51 26.43 -25.01
N GLY A 389 -20.57 25.27 -24.34
CA GLY A 389 -21.34 24.10 -24.78
C GLY A 389 -22.84 24.37 -24.90
N SER A 390 -23.51 23.72 -25.86
CA SER A 390 -24.96 23.87 -26.01
C SER A 390 -25.72 23.26 -24.84
N GLY A 391 -26.57 24.06 -24.19
CA GLY A 391 -27.38 23.65 -23.02
C GLY A 391 -26.70 23.88 -21.68
N ILE A 392 -25.55 24.58 -21.64
CA ILE A 392 -24.92 25.04 -20.41
C ILE A 392 -25.51 26.38 -19.99
N ASP A 393 -25.96 26.48 -18.74
CA ASP A 393 -26.36 27.73 -18.11
C ASP A 393 -25.15 28.37 -17.43
N LYS A 394 -24.65 29.47 -18.01
CA LYS A 394 -23.48 30.20 -17.48
C LYS A 394 -23.79 31.00 -16.22
N GLU A 395 -25.05 31.28 -15.94
CA GLU A 395 -25.47 32.03 -14.76
C GLU A 395 -25.67 31.10 -13.54
N ALA A 396 -25.62 29.77 -13.74
CA ALA A 396 -25.64 28.81 -12.65
C ALA A 396 -24.37 28.93 -11.78
N GLU A 397 -24.51 28.63 -10.48
CA GLU A 397 -23.38 28.66 -9.53
C GLU A 397 -22.18 27.82 -10.02
N PHE A 398 -22.48 26.67 -10.63
CA PHE A 398 -21.52 25.83 -11.32
C PHE A 398 -22.06 25.52 -12.73
N PRO A 399 -21.56 26.16 -13.79
CA PRO A 399 -22.03 25.91 -15.16
C PRO A 399 -21.68 24.50 -15.66
N THR A 400 -20.54 23.95 -15.24
CA THR A 400 -20.01 22.66 -15.73
C THR A 400 -19.53 21.78 -14.58
N ARG A 401 -19.31 20.48 -14.84
CA ARG A 401 -18.64 19.60 -13.87
C ARG A 401 -17.22 20.07 -13.56
N ALA A 402 -16.52 20.68 -14.52
CA ALA A 402 -15.21 21.28 -14.28
C ALA A 402 -15.28 22.43 -13.25
N ALA A 403 -16.28 23.31 -13.34
CA ALA A 403 -16.52 24.35 -12.34
C ALA A 403 -16.77 23.75 -10.95
N ARG A 404 -17.58 22.69 -10.89
CA ARG A 404 -17.86 21.96 -9.65
C ARG A 404 -16.61 21.28 -9.08
N LEU A 405 -15.75 20.68 -9.92
CA LEU A 405 -14.48 20.10 -9.48
C LEU A 405 -13.50 21.16 -8.93
N LEU A 406 -13.44 22.33 -9.55
CA LEU A 406 -12.66 23.46 -9.01
C LEU A 406 -13.18 23.87 -7.62
N TYR A 407 -14.50 23.92 -7.44
CA TYR A 407 -15.08 24.18 -6.12
C TYR A 407 -14.68 23.13 -5.07
N GLU A 408 -14.79 21.84 -5.40
CA GLU A 408 -14.39 20.75 -4.51
C GLU A 408 -12.90 20.84 -4.14
N LEU A 409 -12.05 21.18 -5.11
CA LEU A 409 -10.62 21.39 -4.90
C LEU A 409 -10.35 22.51 -3.88
N PHE A 410 -11.06 23.64 -3.99
CA PHE A 410 -11.00 24.72 -2.99
C PHE A 410 -11.52 24.26 -1.63
N GLY A 411 -12.58 23.46 -1.60
CA GLY A 411 -13.10 22.84 -0.38
C GLY A 411 -12.02 22.03 0.36
N PHE A 412 -11.29 21.17 -0.35
CA PHE A 412 -10.19 20.41 0.25
C PHE A 412 -9.06 21.32 0.77
N LEU A 413 -8.59 22.28 -0.04
CA LEU A 413 -7.51 23.20 0.39
C LEU A 413 -7.90 24.02 1.62
N THR A 414 -9.12 24.55 1.65
CA THR A 414 -9.65 25.32 2.80
C THR A 414 -9.89 24.45 4.03
N SER A 415 -10.29 23.19 3.86
CA SER A 415 -10.38 22.25 4.98
C SER A 415 -9.01 21.97 5.62
N TRP A 416 -7.94 21.93 4.81
CA TRP A 416 -6.58 21.69 5.30
C TRP A 416 -5.96 22.92 5.97
N THR A 417 -6.31 24.15 5.53
CA THR A 417 -5.87 25.37 6.21
C THR A 417 -6.55 25.52 7.57
N THR A 418 -7.87 25.33 7.62
CA THR A 418 -8.67 25.40 8.85
C THR A 418 -8.40 24.24 9.81
N LEU A 419 -7.73 23.18 9.35
CA LEU A 419 -7.25 22.09 10.20
C LEU A 419 -6.37 22.60 11.34
N TYR A 420 -5.68 23.74 11.17
CA TYR A 420 -4.83 24.37 12.18
C TYR A 420 -5.51 24.45 13.56
N ASP A 421 -6.76 24.90 13.59
CA ASP A 421 -7.52 25.11 14.83
C ASP A 421 -7.98 23.80 15.48
N ARG A 422 -8.11 22.74 14.68
CA ARG A 422 -8.54 21.41 15.15
C ARG A 422 -7.37 20.57 15.68
N LEU A 423 -6.13 20.98 15.40
CA LEU A 423 -4.93 20.25 15.83
C LEU A 423 -4.69 20.40 17.35
N PRO A 424 -4.17 19.35 18.02
CA PRO A 424 -3.87 19.41 19.45
C PRO A 424 -2.92 20.57 19.81
N GLU A 425 -3.15 21.16 20.99
CA GLU A 425 -2.22 22.15 21.56
C GLU A 425 -0.81 21.54 21.71
N GLY A 426 0.21 22.28 21.27
CA GLY A 426 1.61 21.80 21.26
C GLY A 426 1.98 20.91 20.06
N SER A 427 1.06 20.66 19.12
CA SER A 427 1.40 20.00 17.87
C SER A 427 2.45 20.79 17.10
N LYS A 428 3.49 20.09 16.60
CA LYS A 428 4.53 20.71 15.76
C LYS A 428 3.97 21.30 14.47
N LEU A 429 2.83 20.79 14.01
CA LEU A 429 2.12 21.29 12.83
C LEU A 429 1.56 22.71 13.02
N ARG A 430 1.45 23.18 14.27
CA ARG A 430 1.02 24.53 14.62
C ARG A 430 2.16 25.54 14.69
N LEU A 431 3.42 25.10 14.60
CA LEU A 431 4.58 25.98 14.61
C LEU A 431 4.58 26.83 13.34
N MET A 432 4.58 28.15 13.53
CA MET A 432 4.69 29.09 12.42
C MET A 432 6.06 28.94 11.74
N PRO A 433 6.12 28.85 10.41
CA PRO A 433 7.39 28.74 9.70
C PRO A 433 8.14 30.08 9.71
N ASP A 434 9.48 30.02 9.75
CA ASP A 434 10.34 31.23 9.69
C ASP A 434 10.20 31.98 8.36
N ARG A 435 9.77 31.29 7.30
CA ARG A 435 9.61 31.85 5.95
C ARG A 435 8.33 31.35 5.29
N HIS A 436 7.66 32.26 4.59
CA HIS A 436 6.42 32.01 3.85
C HIS A 436 6.59 31.10 2.61
N ASP A 437 7.82 30.97 2.09
CA ASP A 437 8.14 30.21 0.88
C ASP A 437 8.50 28.74 1.17
N ARG A 438 8.35 28.29 2.42
CA ARG A 438 8.63 26.91 2.85
C ARG A 438 7.59 26.47 3.86
N GLY A 439 6.37 26.23 3.39
CA GLY A 439 5.41 25.47 4.17
C GLY A 439 6.00 24.09 4.46
N SER A 440 6.41 23.84 5.71
CA SER A 440 6.85 22.51 6.13
C SER A 440 5.63 21.67 6.47
N ALA A 441 4.76 22.19 7.35
CA ALA A 441 3.56 21.54 7.86
C ALA A 441 2.32 21.74 6.98
N ILE A 442 1.41 20.76 7.05
CA ILE A 442 0.19 20.65 6.24
C ILE A 442 -0.64 21.95 6.16
N PRO A 443 -1.04 22.61 7.27
CA PRO A 443 -1.90 23.80 7.16
C PRO A 443 -1.24 24.96 6.42
N HIS A 444 0.07 25.17 6.65
CA HIS A 444 0.84 26.24 6.02
C HIS A 444 1.08 25.95 4.53
N SER A 445 1.42 24.71 4.18
CA SER A 445 1.53 24.30 2.78
C SER A 445 0.18 24.39 2.05
N ALA A 446 -0.93 24.03 2.72
CA ALA A 446 -2.27 24.20 2.17
C ALA A 446 -2.62 25.67 1.93
N ALA A 447 -2.19 26.59 2.80
CA ALA A 447 -2.41 28.02 2.62
C ALA A 447 -1.68 28.57 1.38
N ILE A 448 -0.42 28.14 1.19
CA ILE A 448 0.35 28.45 -0.02
C ILE A 448 -0.35 27.90 -1.26
N ALA A 449 -0.76 26.63 -1.22
CA ALA A 449 -1.46 25.97 -2.32
C ALA A 449 -2.81 26.64 -2.64
N LEU A 450 -3.56 27.10 -1.63
CA LEU A 450 -4.80 27.87 -1.81
C LEU A 450 -4.52 29.19 -2.52
N GLY A 451 -3.49 29.93 -2.09
CA GLY A 451 -3.07 31.16 -2.74
C GLY A 451 -2.65 30.96 -4.20
N GLU A 452 -1.86 29.92 -4.49
CA GLU A 452 -1.45 29.56 -5.86
C GLU A 452 -2.66 29.20 -6.73
N THR A 453 -3.56 28.37 -6.21
CA THR A 453 -4.79 27.94 -6.90
C THR A 453 -5.70 29.13 -7.20
N LEU A 454 -5.89 30.03 -6.24
CA LEU A 454 -6.68 31.24 -6.44
C LEU A 454 -6.04 32.17 -7.45
N ALA A 455 -4.72 32.32 -7.46
CA ALA A 455 -4.03 33.12 -8.47
C ALA A 455 -4.20 32.54 -9.89
N ILE A 456 -4.17 31.22 -10.05
CA ILE A 456 -4.44 30.53 -11.34
C ILE A 456 -5.84 30.90 -11.84
N VAL A 457 -6.86 30.71 -11.00
CA VAL A 457 -8.26 30.99 -11.37
C VAL A 457 -8.48 32.47 -11.61
N MET A 458 -7.93 33.33 -10.74
CA MET A 458 -8.05 34.78 -10.87
C MET A 458 -7.43 35.27 -12.16
N ALA A 459 -6.35 34.68 -12.65
CA ALA A 459 -5.70 35.07 -13.90
C ALA A 459 -6.42 34.54 -15.16
N SER A 460 -7.33 33.57 -15.02
CA SER A 460 -8.00 32.95 -16.15
C SER A 460 -8.88 33.93 -16.92
N GLU A 461 -8.98 33.71 -18.23
CA GLU A 461 -9.96 34.34 -19.13
C GLU A 461 -11.01 33.33 -19.61
N ARG A 462 -10.87 32.05 -19.20
CA ARG A 462 -11.73 30.94 -19.64
C ARG A 462 -12.83 30.64 -18.64
N ILE A 463 -12.52 30.74 -17.35
CA ILE A 463 -13.45 30.45 -16.27
C ILE A 463 -14.46 31.59 -16.16
N ASP A 464 -15.74 31.26 -16.05
CA ASP A 464 -16.80 32.25 -15.95
C ASP A 464 -16.66 33.11 -14.68
N ASP A 465 -16.98 34.40 -14.80
CA ASP A 465 -16.81 35.39 -13.73
C ASP A 465 -17.53 35.01 -12.43
N GLY A 466 -18.71 34.41 -12.52
CA GLY A 466 -19.48 33.92 -11.38
C GLY A 466 -18.75 32.81 -10.63
N VAL A 467 -18.12 31.88 -11.35
CA VAL A 467 -17.32 30.79 -10.76
C VAL A 467 -16.10 31.36 -10.04
N ILE A 468 -15.39 32.32 -10.66
CA ILE A 468 -14.24 32.99 -10.01
C ILE A 468 -14.68 33.68 -8.71
N GLN A 469 -15.83 34.36 -8.71
CA GLN A 469 -16.39 34.99 -7.51
C GLN A 469 -16.69 33.95 -6.42
N THR A 470 -17.39 32.86 -6.76
CA THR A 470 -17.70 31.79 -5.81
C THR A 470 -16.43 31.21 -5.17
N LEU A 471 -15.38 30.95 -5.97
CA LEU A 471 -14.12 30.40 -5.47
C LEU A 471 -13.36 31.39 -4.58
N HIS A 472 -13.44 32.69 -4.88
CA HIS A 472 -12.91 33.75 -4.02
C HIS A 472 -13.64 33.80 -2.68
N ASP A 473 -14.97 33.74 -2.68
CA ASP A 473 -15.79 33.78 -1.47
C ASP A 473 -15.51 32.57 -0.56
N VAL A 474 -15.27 31.39 -1.15
CA VAL A 474 -14.82 30.19 -0.42
C VAL A 474 -13.46 30.43 0.26
N ALA A 475 -12.51 31.07 -0.43
CA ALA A 475 -11.20 31.38 0.15
C ALA A 475 -11.30 32.41 1.29
N LEU A 476 -12.14 33.44 1.14
CA LEU A 476 -12.38 34.43 2.20
C LEU A 476 -13.06 33.80 3.42
N ARG A 477 -14.03 32.91 3.20
CA ARG A 477 -14.68 32.16 4.28
C ARG A 477 -13.66 31.36 5.09
N ALA A 478 -12.69 30.73 4.42
CA ALA A 478 -11.64 29.98 5.12
C ALA A 478 -10.77 30.88 6.01
N ILE A 479 -10.45 32.11 5.58
CA ILE A 479 -9.75 33.08 6.42
C ILE A 479 -10.59 33.41 7.66
N ARG A 480 -11.89 33.64 7.48
CA ARG A 480 -12.82 33.95 8.58
C ARG A 480 -12.95 32.82 9.59
N GLU A 481 -12.96 31.57 9.13
CA GLU A 481 -13.09 30.38 9.99
C GLU A 481 -11.85 30.08 10.85
N ILE A 482 -10.70 30.66 10.53
CA ILE A 482 -9.46 30.50 11.30
C ILE A 482 -9.48 31.44 12.50
N HIS A 483 -9.41 30.88 13.71
CA HIS A 483 -9.47 31.62 14.97
C HIS A 483 -8.09 32.14 15.41
N ASP A 484 -7.01 31.46 15.05
CA ASP A 484 -5.65 31.91 15.36
C ASP A 484 -5.22 33.08 14.45
N ASP A 485 -4.92 34.23 15.06
CA ASP A 485 -4.56 35.45 14.33
C ASP A 485 -3.27 35.28 13.49
N GLY A 486 -2.32 34.47 13.98
CA GLY A 486 -1.07 34.18 13.26
C GLY A 486 -1.32 33.38 11.99
N MET A 487 -2.08 32.30 12.11
CA MET A 487 -2.47 31.48 10.96
C MET A 487 -3.39 32.26 10.00
N ARG A 488 -4.33 33.06 10.50
CA ARG A 488 -5.20 33.92 9.68
C ARG A 488 -4.38 34.91 8.85
N GLY A 489 -3.40 35.57 9.48
CA GLY A 489 -2.45 36.46 8.81
C GLY A 489 -1.61 35.72 7.77
N TYR A 490 -1.18 34.49 8.07
CA TYR A 490 -0.42 33.65 7.15
C TYR A 490 -1.25 33.29 5.89
N VAL A 491 -2.49 32.84 6.06
CA VAL A 491 -3.37 32.54 4.90
C VAL A 491 -3.63 33.79 4.07
N THR A 492 -3.89 34.92 4.72
CA THR A 492 -4.06 36.22 4.06
C THR A 492 -2.86 36.56 3.19
N GLU A 493 -1.64 36.52 3.75
CA GLU A 493 -0.41 36.80 3.01
C GLU A 493 -0.20 35.81 1.85
N ALA A 494 -0.53 34.53 2.02
CA ALA A 494 -0.43 33.51 0.97
C ALA A 494 -1.35 33.82 -0.23
N ILE A 495 -2.59 34.24 0.05
CA ILE A 495 -3.56 34.65 -0.98
C ILE A 495 -3.09 35.90 -1.72
N LEU A 496 -2.64 36.92 -0.99
CA LEU A 496 -2.17 38.18 -1.59
C LEU A 496 -0.93 37.98 -2.47
N ARG A 497 -0.06 37.03 -2.12
CA ARG A 497 1.11 36.67 -2.92
C ARG A 497 0.81 35.81 -4.14
N GLY A 498 -0.31 35.09 -4.14
CA GLY A 498 -0.59 34.04 -5.10
C GLY A 498 0.27 32.78 -4.85
N GLY A 499 0.41 32.38 -3.58
CA GLY A 499 1.19 31.21 -3.14
C GLY A 499 2.65 31.53 -2.85
N GLU A 500 3.59 30.78 -3.44
CA GLU A 500 5.04 31.02 -3.29
C GLU A 500 5.54 32.21 -4.12
N ASN A 501 4.67 32.75 -4.98
CA ASN A 501 5.01 33.86 -5.85
C ASN A 501 5.23 35.17 -5.07
N LYS A 502 5.84 36.15 -5.75
CA LYS A 502 5.90 37.52 -5.24
C LYS A 502 4.62 38.25 -5.63
N PHE A 503 4.31 39.29 -4.86
CA PHE A 503 3.21 40.21 -5.17
C PHE A 503 3.25 40.66 -6.63
N SER A 504 2.08 40.56 -7.26
CA SER A 504 1.86 40.93 -8.66
C SER A 504 0.71 41.93 -8.69
N ALA A 505 0.94 43.11 -9.26
CA ALA A 505 -0.09 44.15 -9.36
C ALA A 505 -1.37 43.63 -10.06
N PRO A 506 -1.30 42.94 -11.21
CA PRO A 506 -2.49 42.36 -11.84
C PRO A 506 -3.29 41.41 -10.94
N HIS A 507 -2.61 40.61 -10.12
CA HIS A 507 -3.27 39.68 -9.19
C HIS A 507 -4.00 40.44 -8.08
N LEU A 508 -3.30 41.39 -7.45
CA LEU A 508 -3.88 42.23 -6.38
C LEU A 508 -5.05 43.08 -6.88
N ASP A 509 -4.96 43.63 -8.09
CA ASP A 509 -6.03 44.41 -8.71
C ASP A 509 -7.28 43.53 -8.96
N ARG A 510 -7.10 42.29 -9.44
CA ARG A 510 -8.21 41.34 -9.60
C ARG A 510 -8.82 40.95 -8.25
N LEU A 511 -8.00 40.72 -7.21
CA LEU A 511 -8.51 40.46 -5.86
C LEU A 511 -9.33 41.64 -5.32
N ALA A 512 -8.88 42.88 -5.55
CA ALA A 512 -9.59 44.08 -5.12
C ALA A 512 -10.93 44.26 -5.85
N ASP A 513 -10.95 44.07 -7.17
CA ASP A 513 -12.18 44.13 -7.96
C ASP A 513 -13.22 43.09 -7.47
N ARG A 514 -12.78 41.87 -7.14
CA ARG A 514 -13.68 40.82 -6.62
C ARG A 514 -14.10 41.08 -5.18
N PHE A 515 -13.23 41.64 -4.35
CA PHE A 515 -13.56 41.97 -2.96
C PHE A 515 -14.67 43.02 -2.87
N ILE A 516 -14.70 44.01 -3.75
CA ILE A 516 -15.77 45.05 -3.76
C ILE A 516 -17.14 44.46 -4.11
N ARG A 517 -17.18 43.30 -4.78
CA ARG A 517 -18.42 42.63 -5.22
C ARG A 517 -19.04 41.72 -4.15
N ILE A 518 -18.35 41.44 -3.05
CA ILE A 518 -18.91 40.62 -1.95
C ILE A 518 -19.93 41.44 -1.14
N ASP A 519 -20.79 40.76 -0.38
CA ASP A 519 -21.79 41.42 0.46
C ASP A 519 -21.17 42.35 1.51
N ALA A 520 -21.85 43.47 1.81
CA ALA A 520 -21.35 44.48 2.74
C ALA A 520 -21.08 43.93 4.15
N TYR A 521 -21.83 42.91 4.59
CA TYR A 521 -21.58 42.22 5.86
C TYR A 521 -20.24 41.48 5.82
N ASP A 522 -19.97 40.73 4.75
CA ASP A 522 -18.72 39.98 4.60
C ASP A 522 -17.52 40.94 4.43
N GLN A 523 -17.70 42.09 3.79
CA GLN A 523 -16.66 43.14 3.74
C GLN A 523 -16.30 43.66 5.12
N HIS A 524 -17.30 43.87 5.98
CA HIS A 524 -17.08 44.36 7.34
C HIS A 524 -16.31 43.33 8.19
N GLU A 525 -16.71 42.06 8.14
CA GLU A 525 -16.04 40.96 8.84
C GLU A 525 -14.60 40.75 8.34
N MET A 526 -14.32 41.10 7.09
CA MET A 526 -13.01 40.95 6.43
C MET A 526 -12.18 42.25 6.41
N ALA A 527 -12.41 43.19 7.33
CA ALA A 527 -11.69 44.46 7.37
C ALA A 527 -10.16 44.30 7.43
N SER A 528 -9.65 43.34 8.22
CA SER A 528 -8.20 43.08 8.31
C SER A 528 -7.59 42.59 7.00
N TYR A 529 -8.36 41.84 6.20
CA TYR A 529 -7.95 41.41 4.86
C TYR A 529 -7.92 42.60 3.90
N ALA A 530 -8.94 43.46 3.95
CA ALA A 530 -9.01 44.67 3.14
C ALA A 530 -7.83 45.62 3.42
N ASP A 531 -7.49 45.83 4.70
CA ASP A 531 -6.35 46.65 5.09
C ASP A 531 -5.01 46.08 4.55
N ALA A 532 -4.83 44.76 4.65
CA ALA A 532 -3.65 44.08 4.13
C ALA A 532 -3.56 44.19 2.60
N LEU A 533 -4.67 44.00 1.89
CA LEU A 533 -4.75 44.15 0.43
C LEU A 533 -4.41 45.57 -0.01
N ASN A 534 -4.99 46.58 0.65
CA ASN A 534 -4.73 47.99 0.38
C ASN A 534 -3.27 48.38 0.63
N ALA A 535 -2.67 47.90 1.71
CA ALA A 535 -1.25 48.11 1.99
C ALA A 535 -0.38 47.54 0.86
N ARG A 536 -0.66 46.32 0.38
CA ARG A 536 0.09 45.70 -0.72
C ARG A 536 -0.11 46.40 -2.06
N LEU A 537 -1.32 46.90 -2.33
CA LEU A 537 -1.63 47.68 -3.52
C LEU A 537 -0.87 49.02 -3.57
N ALA A 538 -0.60 49.62 -2.40
CA ALA A 538 0.19 50.84 -2.27
C ALA A 538 1.70 50.57 -2.43
N ASP A 539 2.19 49.45 -1.90
CA ASP A 539 3.61 49.08 -1.93
C ASP A 539 4.07 48.50 -3.28
N THR A 540 3.15 47.93 -4.07
CA THR A 540 3.50 47.27 -5.33
C THR A 540 3.78 48.30 -6.44
N PRO A 541 4.95 48.28 -7.10
CA PRO A 541 5.30 49.28 -8.12
C PRO A 541 4.33 49.22 -9.31
N ARG A 542 3.54 50.29 -9.51
CA ARG A 542 2.63 50.41 -10.65
C ARG A 542 3.30 51.11 -11.84
N PRO A 543 2.98 50.72 -13.09
CA PRO A 543 3.18 51.59 -14.25
C PRO A 543 2.44 52.92 -14.02
N ARG A 544 3.00 54.05 -14.46
CA ARG A 544 2.52 55.41 -14.17
C ARG A 544 1.05 55.70 -14.55
N SER A 545 0.37 54.84 -15.30
CA SER A 545 -0.98 55.07 -15.87
C SER A 545 -2.16 54.56 -15.03
N GLN A 546 -1.97 53.87 -13.89
CA GLN A 546 -3.06 53.18 -13.16
C GLN A 546 -3.06 53.46 -11.64
N ARG A 547 -2.73 54.68 -11.22
CA ARG A 547 -2.88 55.08 -9.81
C ARG A 547 -4.29 55.62 -9.55
N ALA A 548 -5.21 54.75 -9.20
CA ALA A 548 -6.40 55.12 -8.44
C ALA A 548 -6.47 54.20 -7.20
N PRO A 549 -6.56 54.75 -5.98
CA PRO A 549 -7.05 54.01 -4.82
C PRO A 549 -8.60 53.98 -4.81
N PHE A 550 -9.18 52.95 -4.20
CA PHE A 550 -10.59 52.87 -3.81
C PHE A 550 -10.71 52.93 -2.30
#